data_AF-A0AAV0WLK3-F1
#
_entry.id   AF-A0AAV0WLK3-F1
#
_cell.length_a   1.000
_cell.length_b   1.000
_cell.length_c   1.000
_cell.angle_alpha   90.00
_cell.angle_beta   90.00
_cell.angle_gamma   90.00
#
_symmetry.space_group_name_H-M   'P 1'
#
loop_
_entity.id
_entity.type
_entity.pdbx_description
1 polymer ?
#
loop_
_entity_poly.entity_id
_entity_poly.type
_entity_poly.pdbx_seq_one_letter_code
_entity_poly.pdbx_strand_id
1 'polypeptide(L)'
;MVCADATYKLIDIKIPLYVLLIEDGNGQSEIAAFGLLVNEQRETLEWFFNKFKECNPACSMTRVFITDKDMKERTVIKSLFPQCRLVICLFHTLRTFNREITCEKLGITPDERDTSKGIIEKLCYCKSETEYQDMYTIFLSEAPHTVKHYFIKNWHDIREEWVTGLAFNSGNFLNATNNRLESFNSKLKSVIPTFSNLSDFFKQLFVVVKCVRSERDSKTIGIILKPTKKFKSDDEYKYYKLLTPYAFNYLKQSLSSTENSNVLCATTLTVCSCGFFNSMKLPCIHIFNKRRSTNNCLYDEKLCDKR
;
A
#
# COMPACT_ATOMS: atom_id res chain seq x y z
N MET A 1 2.64 -6.76 3.48
CA MET A 1 3.03 -5.48 2.83
C MET A 1 3.86 -4.71 3.84
N VAL A 2 4.90 -4.00 3.40
CA VAL A 2 5.72 -3.14 4.27
C VAL A 2 5.56 -1.69 3.80
N CYS A 3 5.27 -0.78 4.72
CA CYS A 3 5.33 0.65 4.56
C CYS A 3 6.63 1.15 5.18
N ALA A 4 7.39 1.95 4.45
CA ALA A 4 8.64 2.53 4.91
C ALA A 4 8.61 4.04 4.76
N ASP A 5 9.06 4.75 5.80
CA ASP A 5 9.17 6.21 5.81
C ASP A 5 10.07 6.68 6.94
N ALA A 6 10.67 7.86 6.77
CA ALA A 6 11.48 8.53 7.77
C ALA A 6 10.71 9.70 8.39
N THR A 7 10.79 9.81 9.72
CA THR A 7 10.24 10.95 10.46
C THR A 7 11.35 11.75 11.13
N TYR A 8 11.23 13.08 11.03
CA TYR A 8 12.24 14.03 11.49
C TYR A 8 11.74 14.84 12.70
N LYS A 9 12.68 15.62 13.27
CA LYS A 9 12.44 16.59 14.35
C LYS A 9 12.04 15.96 15.69
N LEU A 10 12.22 14.65 15.86
CA LEU A 10 12.00 13.97 17.13
C LEU A 10 13.20 14.10 18.08
N ILE A 11 14.41 14.20 17.53
CA ILE A 11 15.67 14.18 18.29
C ILE A 11 16.46 15.47 18.03
N ASP A 12 17.05 16.04 19.07
CA ASP A 12 17.86 17.27 19.05
C ASP A 12 19.10 17.22 18.14
N ILE A 13 19.72 16.05 18.00
CA ILE A 13 20.84 15.81 17.06
C ILE A 13 20.41 15.68 15.59
N LYS A 14 19.13 15.94 15.28
CA LYS A 14 18.57 16.03 13.92
C LYS A 14 18.71 14.77 13.06
N ILE A 15 18.91 13.61 13.66
CA ILE A 15 18.89 12.32 12.95
C ILE A 15 17.43 11.88 12.67
N PRO A 16 17.15 11.26 11.51
CA PRO A 16 15.84 10.67 11.23
C PRO A 16 15.58 9.39 12.04
N LEU A 17 14.32 9.22 12.44
CA LEU A 17 13.78 7.94 12.86
C LEU A 17 13.11 7.29 11.65
N TYR A 18 13.69 6.21 11.17
CA TYR A 18 13.13 5.34 10.16
C TYR A 18 12.14 4.35 10.78
N VAL A 19 11.00 4.15 10.13
CA VAL A 19 9.96 3.26 10.63
C VAL A 19 9.53 2.30 9.52
N LEU A 20 9.58 1.00 9.82
CA LEU A 20 8.95 -0.04 8.99
C LEU A 20 7.66 -0.49 9.67
N LEU A 21 6.54 -0.25 9.00
CA LEU A 21 5.22 -0.64 9.45
C LEU A 21 4.65 -1.69 8.49
N ILE A 22 4.14 -2.79 9.00
CA ILE A 22 3.53 -3.86 8.20
C ILE A 22 2.03 -3.91 8.40
N GLU A 23 1.34 -4.50 7.44
CA GLU A 23 -0.05 -4.90 7.58
C GLU A 23 -0.16 -6.42 7.67
N ASP A 24 -0.80 -6.89 8.74
CA ASP A 24 -1.03 -8.31 9.01
C ASP A 24 -2.26 -8.87 8.26
N GLY A 25 -2.51 -10.17 8.37
CA GLY A 25 -3.67 -10.83 7.74
C GLY A 25 -5.04 -10.38 8.29
N ASN A 26 -5.07 -9.62 9.39
CA ASN A 26 -6.26 -9.03 9.99
C ASN A 26 -6.43 -7.54 9.63
N GLY A 27 -5.61 -7.01 8.71
CA GLY A 27 -5.63 -5.61 8.32
C GLY A 27 -5.14 -4.65 9.41
N GLN A 28 -4.49 -5.18 10.46
CA GLN A 28 -3.90 -4.38 11.53
C GLN A 28 -2.49 -3.94 11.15
N SER A 29 -2.16 -2.72 11.53
CA SER A 29 -0.81 -2.18 11.36
C SER A 29 0.07 -2.64 12.52
N GLU A 30 1.26 -3.17 12.23
CA GLU A 30 2.26 -3.52 13.23
C GLU A 30 3.60 -2.87 12.93
N ILE A 31 4.34 -2.48 13.97
CA ILE A 31 5.68 -1.94 13.83
C ILE A 31 6.64 -3.13 13.67
N ALA A 32 7.27 -3.24 12.51
CA ALA A 32 8.25 -4.29 12.21
C ALA A 32 9.68 -3.87 12.59
N ALA A 33 10.03 -2.60 12.42
CA ALA A 33 11.34 -2.09 12.83
C ALA A 33 11.36 -0.58 13.04
N PHE A 34 12.29 -0.14 13.89
CA PHE A 34 12.76 1.23 13.98
C PHE A 34 14.24 1.30 13.63
N GLY A 35 14.64 2.35 12.94
CA GLY A 35 16.05 2.65 12.66
C GLY A 35 16.36 4.09 13.01
N LEU A 36 17.29 4.33 13.93
CA LEU A 36 17.89 5.66 14.09
C LEU A 36 19.06 5.76 13.14
N LEU A 37 18.86 6.49 12.03
CA LEU A 37 19.82 6.53 10.95
C LEU A 37 20.59 7.85 11.01
N VAL A 38 21.92 7.79 10.93
CA VAL A 38 22.77 9.00 10.92
C VAL A 38 22.53 9.86 9.68
N ASN A 39 22.08 9.24 8.58
CA ASN A 39 21.68 9.87 7.33
C ASN A 39 20.88 8.87 6.49
N GLU A 40 20.32 9.32 5.38
CA GLU A 40 19.63 8.49 4.38
C GLU A 40 20.51 8.25 3.16
N GLN A 41 21.81 8.04 3.38
CA GLN A 41 22.71 7.58 2.32
C GLN A 41 22.58 6.08 2.13
N ARG A 42 23.05 5.61 0.97
CA ARG A 42 22.90 4.24 0.51
C ARG A 42 23.43 3.23 1.53
N GLU A 43 24.60 3.45 2.09
CA GLU A 43 25.28 2.55 3.01
C GLU A 43 24.49 2.39 4.32
N THR A 44 23.96 3.50 4.85
CA THR A 44 23.15 3.51 6.08
C THR A 44 21.83 2.79 5.87
N LEU A 45 21.17 3.01 4.73
CA LEU A 45 19.94 2.32 4.35
C LEU A 45 20.19 0.82 4.11
N GLU A 46 21.26 0.46 3.40
CA GLU A 46 21.65 -0.94 3.16
C GLU A 46 21.90 -1.67 4.48
N TRP A 47 22.61 -1.04 5.43
CA TRP A 47 22.79 -1.60 6.77
C TRP A 47 21.44 -1.83 7.48
N PHE A 48 20.55 -0.83 7.46
CA PHE A 48 19.26 -0.92 8.14
C PHE A 48 18.37 -2.03 7.57
N PHE A 49 18.22 -2.10 6.24
CA PHE A 49 17.40 -3.12 5.60
C PHE A 49 18.02 -4.52 5.69
N ASN A 50 19.35 -4.65 5.71
CA ASN A 50 20.00 -5.93 6.01
C ASN A 50 19.73 -6.37 7.46
N LYS A 51 19.84 -5.46 8.43
CA LYS A 51 19.49 -5.78 9.83
C LYS A 51 18.03 -6.15 9.99
N PHE A 52 17.13 -5.46 9.29
CA PHE A 52 15.73 -5.86 9.24
C PHE A 52 15.57 -7.29 8.72
N LYS A 53 16.27 -7.66 7.64
CA LYS A 53 16.23 -9.01 7.05
C LYS A 53 16.79 -10.09 7.97
N GLU A 54 17.90 -9.80 8.65
CA GLU A 54 18.52 -10.70 9.64
C GLU A 54 17.58 -10.97 10.82
N CYS A 55 16.96 -9.92 11.36
CA CYS A 55 16.08 -10.02 12.52
C CYS A 55 14.68 -10.56 12.18
N ASN A 56 14.28 -10.53 10.91
CA ASN A 56 12.94 -10.92 10.47
C ASN A 56 13.01 -11.85 9.24
N PRO A 57 13.37 -13.14 9.39
CA PRO A 57 13.48 -14.07 8.26
C PRO A 57 12.21 -14.19 7.40
N ALA A 58 11.04 -13.96 8.01
CA ALA A 58 9.74 -13.90 7.32
C ALA A 58 9.64 -12.76 6.28
N CYS A 59 10.54 -11.77 6.31
CA CYS A 59 10.59 -10.70 5.32
C CYS A 59 10.84 -11.23 3.90
N SER A 60 11.36 -12.46 3.75
CA SER A 60 11.49 -13.16 2.46
C SER A 60 10.15 -13.31 1.72
N MET A 61 9.04 -13.38 2.47
CA MET A 61 7.67 -13.47 1.95
C MET A 61 7.05 -12.11 1.64
N THR A 62 7.77 -11.01 1.89
CA THR A 62 7.30 -9.67 1.53
C THR A 62 7.11 -9.60 0.02
N ARG A 63 5.95 -9.09 -0.41
CA ARG A 63 5.63 -8.92 -1.84
C ARG A 63 5.69 -7.48 -2.28
N VAL A 64 5.45 -6.54 -1.36
CA VAL A 64 5.30 -5.12 -1.66
C VAL A 64 5.92 -4.28 -0.57
N PHE A 65 6.70 -3.29 -1.01
CA PHE A 65 7.08 -2.13 -0.23
C PHE A 65 6.33 -0.90 -0.76
N ILE A 66 5.69 -0.14 0.13
CA ILE A 66 5.13 1.18 -0.15
C ILE A 66 6.07 2.21 0.46
N THR A 67 6.63 3.06 -0.39
CA THR A 67 7.60 4.10 0.00
C THR A 67 7.24 5.43 -0.66
N ASP A 68 8.00 6.48 -0.38
CA ASP A 68 7.97 7.69 -1.20
C ASP A 68 8.78 7.51 -2.51
N LYS A 69 9.05 8.60 -3.24
CA LYS A 69 9.87 8.58 -4.45
C LYS A 69 11.34 8.91 -4.17
N ASP A 70 11.90 8.48 -3.03
CA ASP A 70 13.34 8.54 -2.81
C ASP A 70 14.05 7.44 -3.61
N MET A 71 14.85 7.84 -4.61
CA MET A 71 15.51 6.88 -5.48
C MET A 71 16.61 6.08 -4.77
N LYS A 72 17.24 6.61 -3.72
CA LYS A 72 18.29 5.91 -2.97
C LYS A 72 17.66 4.78 -2.16
N GLU A 73 16.62 5.08 -1.37
CA GLU A 73 15.87 4.08 -0.61
C GLU A 73 15.36 2.98 -1.53
N ARG A 74 14.67 3.36 -2.60
CA ARG A 74 14.08 2.41 -3.54
C ARG A 74 15.12 1.51 -4.20
N THR A 75 16.29 2.06 -4.54
CA THR A 75 17.40 1.28 -5.11
C THR A 75 17.92 0.25 -4.12
N VAL A 76 18.06 0.63 -2.85
CA VAL A 76 18.48 -0.28 -1.78
C VAL A 76 17.47 -1.39 -1.55
N ILE A 77 16.18 -1.04 -1.43
CA ILE A 77 15.13 -2.05 -1.25
C ILE A 77 15.09 -3.00 -2.46
N LYS A 78 15.22 -2.48 -3.68
CA LYS A 78 15.21 -3.31 -4.89
C LYS A 78 16.40 -4.26 -4.95
N SER A 79 17.58 -3.87 -4.46
CA SER A 79 18.76 -4.74 -4.42
C SER A 79 18.60 -5.86 -3.39
N LEU A 80 18.04 -5.56 -2.21
CA LEU A 80 17.91 -6.51 -1.10
C LEU A 80 16.68 -7.42 -1.19
N PHE A 81 15.63 -6.92 -1.86
CA PHE A 81 14.34 -7.58 -2.07
C PHE A 81 13.92 -7.54 -3.55
N PRO A 82 14.69 -8.17 -4.47
CA PRO A 82 14.46 -8.08 -5.91
C PRO A 82 13.09 -8.59 -6.35
N GLN A 83 12.54 -9.57 -5.62
CA GLN A 83 11.22 -10.15 -5.84
C GLN A 83 10.05 -9.24 -5.39
N CYS A 84 10.33 -8.23 -4.56
CA CYS A 84 9.31 -7.29 -4.13
C CYS A 84 8.97 -6.30 -5.25
N ARG A 85 7.71 -5.92 -5.31
CA ARG A 85 7.26 -4.74 -6.03
C ARG A 85 7.40 -3.50 -5.15
N LEU A 86 7.77 -2.40 -5.77
CA LEU A 86 7.84 -1.10 -5.14
C LEU A 86 6.66 -0.26 -5.60
N VAL A 87 5.88 0.23 -4.65
CA VAL A 87 4.77 1.14 -4.90
C VAL A 87 5.12 2.49 -4.31
N ILE A 88 4.94 3.55 -5.07
CA ILE A 88 5.07 4.93 -4.60
C ILE A 88 3.73 5.31 -3.99
N CYS A 89 3.76 5.77 -2.75
CA CYS A 89 2.59 6.26 -2.04
C CYS A 89 1.86 7.34 -2.85
N LEU A 90 0.57 7.13 -3.13
CA LEU A 90 -0.26 8.07 -3.90
C LEU A 90 -0.29 9.49 -3.30
N PHE A 91 -0.31 9.59 -1.96
CA PHE A 91 -0.23 10.90 -1.28
C PHE A 91 1.08 11.62 -1.62
N HIS A 92 2.21 10.91 -1.58
CA HIS A 92 3.52 11.47 -1.94
C HIS A 92 3.63 11.77 -3.43
N THR A 93 3.01 10.96 -4.28
CA THR A 93 2.88 11.22 -5.74
C THR A 93 2.17 12.55 -6.00
N LEU A 94 0.95 12.71 -5.47
CA LEU A 94 0.15 13.95 -5.64
C LEU A 94 0.86 15.17 -5.02
N ARG A 95 1.47 15.00 -3.85
CA ARG A 95 2.26 16.06 -3.20
C ARG A 95 3.46 16.47 -4.06
N THR A 96 4.15 15.51 -4.68
CA THR A 96 5.28 15.79 -5.56
C THR A 96 4.83 16.54 -6.81
N PHE A 97 3.74 16.11 -7.46
CA PHE A 97 3.17 16.85 -8.58
C PHE A 97 2.80 18.28 -8.19
N ASN A 98 2.22 18.48 -7.01
CA ASN A 98 1.90 19.82 -6.53
C ASN A 98 3.12 20.71 -6.30
N ARG A 99 4.24 20.13 -5.88
CA ARG A 99 5.50 20.83 -5.61
C ARG A 99 6.35 21.10 -6.86
N GLU A 100 6.30 20.22 -7.85
CA GLU A 100 7.12 20.33 -9.07
C GLU A 100 6.39 21.04 -10.21
N ILE A 101 5.06 20.91 -10.30
CA ILE A 101 4.26 21.54 -11.34
C ILE A 101 3.79 22.91 -10.83
N THR A 102 4.68 23.89 -10.92
CA THR A 102 4.42 25.28 -10.54
C THR A 102 4.75 26.22 -11.69
N CYS A 103 4.11 27.40 -11.70
CA CYS A 103 4.37 28.45 -12.69
C CYS A 103 5.85 28.84 -12.70
N GLU A 104 6.46 28.97 -11.52
CA GLU A 104 7.86 29.35 -11.36
C GLU A 104 8.84 28.31 -11.91
N LYS A 105 8.61 27.01 -11.62
CA LYS A 105 9.54 25.95 -12.02
C LYS A 105 9.44 25.59 -13.50
N LEU A 106 8.23 25.63 -14.06
CA LEU A 106 7.94 25.12 -15.39
C LEU A 106 7.63 26.21 -16.42
N GLY A 107 7.59 27.49 -16.01
CA GLY A 107 7.32 28.61 -16.89
C GLY A 107 5.92 28.58 -17.53
N ILE A 108 4.92 28.11 -16.78
CA ILE A 108 3.54 27.91 -17.25
C ILE A 108 2.57 28.90 -16.59
N THR A 109 1.44 29.17 -17.23
CA THR A 109 0.37 30.01 -16.66
C THR A 109 -0.35 29.30 -15.51
N PRO A 110 -1.08 30.03 -14.64
CA PRO A 110 -1.91 29.42 -13.60
C PRO A 110 -2.97 28.45 -14.16
N ASP A 111 -3.60 28.81 -15.27
CA ASP A 111 -4.63 27.97 -15.90
C ASP A 111 -4.04 26.68 -16.49
N GLU A 112 -2.89 26.77 -17.15
CA GLU A 112 -2.13 25.62 -17.64
C GLU A 112 -1.69 24.70 -16.50
N ARG A 113 -1.25 25.27 -15.38
CA ARG A 113 -0.87 24.53 -14.17
C ARG A 113 -2.07 23.75 -13.62
N ASP A 114 -3.20 24.41 -13.43
CA ASP A 114 -4.37 23.80 -12.79
C ASP A 114 -5.01 22.75 -13.70
N THR A 115 -5.07 23.01 -15.00
CA THR A 115 -5.50 22.03 -16.01
C THR A 115 -4.59 20.80 -16.01
N SER A 116 -3.27 21.00 -16.05
CA SER A 116 -2.30 19.91 -16.02
C SER A 116 -2.41 19.06 -14.75
N LYS A 117 -2.56 19.71 -13.58
CA LYS A 117 -2.73 19.01 -12.30
C LYS A 117 -4.02 18.19 -12.27
N GLY A 118 -5.14 18.73 -12.78
CA GLY A 118 -6.40 18.01 -12.87
C GLY A 118 -6.31 16.76 -13.75
N ILE A 119 -5.59 16.83 -14.88
CA ILE A 119 -5.38 15.65 -15.74
C ILE A 119 -4.47 14.63 -15.07
N ILE A 120 -3.37 15.08 -14.44
CA ILE A 120 -2.42 14.19 -13.75
C ILE A 120 -3.08 13.51 -12.54
N GLU A 121 -3.95 14.21 -11.82
CA GLU A 121 -4.74 13.62 -10.74
C GLU A 121 -5.61 12.48 -11.28
N LYS A 122 -6.33 12.68 -12.40
CA LYS A 122 -7.09 11.61 -13.06
C LYS A 122 -6.20 10.43 -13.45
N LEU A 123 -5.00 10.69 -14.01
CA LEU A 123 -4.01 9.65 -14.32
C LEU A 123 -3.62 8.82 -13.08
N CYS A 124 -3.47 9.44 -11.91
CA CYS A 124 -3.13 8.74 -10.67
C CYS A 124 -4.22 7.76 -10.22
N TYR A 125 -5.49 8.08 -10.52
CA TYR A 125 -6.66 7.29 -10.10
C TYR A 125 -7.17 6.30 -11.15
N CYS A 126 -6.54 6.22 -12.34
CA CYS A 126 -6.88 5.23 -13.35
C CYS A 126 -6.84 3.80 -12.77
N LYS A 127 -7.81 2.98 -13.17
CA LYS A 127 -8.04 1.63 -12.64
C LYS A 127 -7.44 0.53 -13.53
N SER A 128 -7.03 0.87 -14.75
CA SER A 128 -6.47 -0.07 -15.71
C SER A 128 -5.44 0.60 -16.62
N GLU A 129 -4.64 -0.21 -17.31
CA GLU A 129 -3.68 0.27 -18.30
C GLU A 129 -4.40 0.98 -19.45
N THR A 130 -5.53 0.45 -19.91
CA THR A 130 -6.34 1.06 -20.97
C THR A 130 -6.81 2.46 -20.58
N GLU A 131 -7.41 2.60 -19.39
CA GLU A 131 -7.87 3.90 -18.88
C GLU A 131 -6.71 4.89 -18.71
N TYR A 132 -5.54 4.39 -18.29
CA TYR A 132 -4.33 5.21 -18.21
C TYR A 132 -3.89 5.70 -19.59
N GLN A 133 -3.84 4.83 -20.61
CA GLN A 133 -3.42 5.20 -21.96
C GLN A 133 -4.37 6.20 -22.62
N ASP A 134 -5.68 6.05 -22.41
CA ASP A 134 -6.69 7.01 -22.88
C ASP A 134 -6.47 8.38 -22.24
N MET A 135 -6.33 8.42 -20.91
CA MET A 135 -6.03 9.65 -20.17
C MET A 135 -4.67 10.24 -20.51
N TYR A 136 -3.68 9.40 -20.81
CA TYR A 136 -2.34 9.84 -21.18
C TYR A 136 -2.33 10.48 -22.57
N THR A 137 -3.17 10.00 -23.49
CA THR A 137 -3.38 10.63 -24.79
C THR A 137 -3.95 12.05 -24.63
N ILE A 138 -4.95 12.21 -23.76
CA ILE A 138 -5.51 13.52 -23.41
C ILE A 138 -4.44 14.43 -22.80
N PHE A 139 -3.63 13.90 -21.88
CA PHE A 139 -2.51 14.63 -21.29
C PHE A 139 -1.51 15.11 -22.34
N LEU A 140 -1.14 14.27 -23.32
CA LEU A 140 -0.22 14.63 -24.37
C LEU A 140 -0.75 15.73 -25.30
N SER A 141 -2.07 15.78 -25.53
CA SER A 141 -2.70 16.83 -26.33
C SER A 141 -2.87 18.15 -25.58
N GLU A 142 -3.23 18.12 -24.30
CA GLU A 142 -3.63 19.33 -23.55
C GLU A 142 -2.50 19.96 -22.73
N ALA A 143 -1.54 19.17 -22.24
CA ALA A 143 -0.53 19.69 -21.32
C ALA A 143 0.57 20.49 -22.05
N PRO A 144 1.10 21.57 -21.43
CA PRO A 144 2.23 22.33 -21.95
C PRO A 144 3.48 21.46 -22.16
N HIS A 145 4.32 21.85 -23.11
CA HIS A 145 5.54 21.10 -23.45
C HIS A 145 6.46 20.84 -22.25
N THR A 146 6.65 21.83 -21.37
CA THR A 146 7.51 21.70 -20.16
C THR A 146 6.96 20.68 -19.17
N VAL A 147 5.64 20.67 -18.97
CA VAL A 147 4.94 19.69 -18.12
C VAL A 147 5.06 18.29 -18.70
N LYS A 148 4.82 18.12 -20.01
CA LYS A 148 4.97 16.83 -20.71
C LYS A 148 6.38 16.29 -20.59
N HIS A 149 7.38 17.12 -20.85
CA HIS A 149 8.78 16.73 -20.73
C HIS A 149 9.13 16.26 -19.30
N TYR A 150 8.72 17.02 -18.29
CA TYR A 150 8.91 16.64 -16.89
C TYR A 150 8.20 15.30 -16.57
N PHE A 151 6.94 15.15 -16.96
CA PHE A 151 6.14 13.97 -16.66
C PHE A 151 6.71 12.71 -17.31
N ILE A 152 7.02 12.76 -18.61
CA ILE A 152 7.56 11.63 -19.37
C ILE A 152 8.88 11.18 -18.75
N LYS A 153 9.78 12.13 -18.48
CA LYS A 153 11.12 11.84 -17.93
C LYS A 153 11.08 11.19 -16.54
N ASN A 154 10.09 11.52 -15.72
CA ASN A 154 10.13 11.18 -14.28
C ASN A 154 9.04 10.20 -13.82
N TRP A 155 7.97 10.00 -14.59
CA TRP A 155 6.76 9.33 -14.12
C TRP A 155 6.18 8.31 -15.10
N HIS A 156 6.17 8.56 -16.40
CA HIS A 156 5.49 7.69 -17.36
C HIS A 156 6.05 6.26 -17.39
N ASP A 157 7.37 6.12 -17.44
CA ASP A 157 8.03 4.82 -17.52
C ASP A 157 7.85 3.97 -16.24
N ILE A 158 7.57 4.62 -15.11
CA ILE A 158 7.35 3.98 -13.81
C ILE A 158 5.88 3.98 -13.38
N ARG A 159 4.94 4.18 -14.32
CA ARG A 159 3.49 4.27 -14.03
C ARG A 159 2.92 3.10 -13.23
N GLU A 160 3.45 1.90 -13.41
CA GLU A 160 3.02 0.71 -12.67
C GLU A 160 3.26 0.84 -11.15
N GLU A 161 4.17 1.71 -10.74
CA GLU A 161 4.54 1.92 -9.34
C GLU A 161 3.64 2.94 -8.63
N TRP A 162 2.93 3.83 -9.34
CA TRP A 162 2.19 4.94 -8.71
C TRP A 162 0.74 5.11 -9.19
N VAL A 163 0.36 4.57 -10.35
CA VAL A 163 -1.04 4.56 -10.79
C VAL A 163 -1.80 3.54 -9.97
N THR A 164 -2.89 3.97 -9.33
CA THR A 164 -3.63 3.19 -8.33
C THR A 164 -4.01 1.79 -8.83
N GLY A 165 -4.64 1.71 -10.01
CA GLY A 165 -5.07 0.43 -10.59
C GLY A 165 -3.93 -0.51 -10.96
N LEU A 166 -2.80 0.05 -11.41
CA LEU A 166 -1.63 -0.75 -11.82
C LEU A 166 -0.85 -1.24 -10.59
N ALA A 167 -0.68 -0.38 -9.59
CA ALA A 167 -0.04 -0.71 -8.33
C ALA A 167 -0.78 -1.84 -7.58
N PHE A 168 -2.11 -1.91 -7.71
CA PHE A 168 -2.95 -2.99 -7.15
C PHE A 168 -2.64 -4.39 -7.70
N ASN A 169 -1.89 -4.51 -8.81
CA ASN A 169 -1.39 -5.80 -9.27
C ASN A 169 -0.39 -6.45 -8.31
N SER A 170 0.10 -5.70 -7.31
CA SER A 170 1.17 -6.09 -6.40
C SER A 170 0.74 -6.86 -5.15
N GLY A 171 -0.56 -6.97 -4.86
CA GLY A 171 -1.01 -7.66 -3.64
C GLY A 171 -0.94 -6.78 -2.38
N ASN A 172 -1.12 -5.47 -2.53
CA ASN A 172 -1.01 -4.43 -1.50
C ASN A 172 -2.26 -4.24 -0.61
N PHE A 173 -3.17 -5.22 -0.55
CA PHE A 173 -4.36 -5.18 0.31
C PHE A 173 -5.24 -3.93 0.14
N LEU A 174 -5.33 -3.46 -1.10
CA LEU A 174 -6.04 -2.25 -1.54
C LEU A 174 -5.47 -0.93 -0.96
N ASN A 175 -4.26 -0.96 -0.41
CA ASN A 175 -3.57 0.24 0.04
C ASN A 175 -2.76 0.86 -1.10
N ALA A 176 -3.24 2.01 -1.61
CA ALA A 176 -2.48 2.87 -2.51
C ALA A 176 -1.69 3.97 -1.78
N THR A 177 -1.86 4.10 -0.47
CA THR A 177 -1.31 5.19 0.34
C THR A 177 -0.50 4.68 1.52
N ASN A 178 0.36 5.55 2.05
CA ASN A 178 1.11 5.32 3.28
C ASN A 178 0.39 5.88 4.53
N ASN A 179 -0.93 6.07 4.46
CA ASN A 179 -1.72 6.76 5.49
C ASN A 179 -1.55 6.13 6.88
N ARG A 180 -1.37 4.80 6.94
CA ARG A 180 -1.13 4.06 8.19
C ARG A 180 0.17 4.52 8.85
N LEU A 181 1.24 4.68 8.07
CA LEU A 181 2.52 5.12 8.58
C LEU A 181 2.53 6.61 8.90
N GLU A 182 1.88 7.44 8.09
CA GLU A 182 1.72 8.87 8.38
C GLU A 182 0.94 9.12 9.67
N SER A 183 -0.14 8.36 9.89
CA SER A 183 -0.91 8.39 11.13
C SER A 183 -0.05 7.99 12.33
N PHE A 184 0.80 6.96 12.16
CA PHE A 184 1.72 6.53 13.20
C PHE A 184 2.82 7.57 13.47
N ASN A 185 3.41 8.16 12.42
CA ASN A 185 4.38 9.26 12.52
C ASN A 185 3.78 10.48 13.23
N SER A 186 2.50 10.76 12.99
CA SER A 186 1.76 11.82 13.70
C SER A 186 1.56 11.48 15.18
N LYS A 187 1.23 10.22 15.52
CA LYS A 187 1.14 9.73 16.91
C LYS A 187 2.49 9.83 17.64
N LEU A 188 3.61 9.53 16.96
CA LEU A 188 4.95 9.74 17.52
C LEU A 188 5.19 11.22 17.84
N LYS A 189 4.89 12.12 16.90
CA LYS A 189 5.07 13.57 17.07
C LYS A 189 4.16 14.20 18.13
N SER A 190 3.01 13.58 18.43
CA SER A 190 2.13 14.06 19.50
C SER A 190 2.58 13.66 20.90
N VAL A 191 3.37 12.58 21.02
CA VAL A 191 3.83 12.06 22.32
C VAL A 191 5.27 12.44 22.61
N ILE A 192 6.12 12.41 21.59
CA ILE A 192 7.54 12.74 21.70
C ILE A 192 7.70 14.24 21.42
N PRO A 193 8.16 15.04 22.40
CA PRO A 193 8.41 16.45 22.16
C PRO A 193 9.42 16.67 21.04
N THR A 194 9.20 17.72 20.25
CA THR A 194 10.11 18.13 19.19
C THR A 194 11.52 18.36 19.76
N PHE A 195 12.54 17.82 19.09
CA PHE A 195 13.94 17.93 19.49
C PHE A 195 14.22 17.44 20.93
N SER A 196 13.67 16.28 21.29
CA SER A 196 14.00 15.63 22.56
C SER A 196 15.47 15.19 22.57
N ASN A 197 16.10 15.19 23.74
CA ASN A 197 17.37 14.49 23.91
C ASN A 197 17.17 12.98 23.75
N LEU A 198 18.26 12.24 23.48
CA LEU A 198 18.19 10.82 23.17
C LEU A 198 17.56 9.97 24.28
N SER A 199 17.84 10.28 25.55
CA SER A 199 17.27 9.56 26.70
C SER A 199 15.75 9.71 26.74
N ASP A 200 15.26 10.95 26.64
CA ASP A 200 13.82 11.21 26.72
C ASP A 200 13.09 10.73 25.48
N PHE A 201 13.72 10.82 24.30
CA PHE A 201 13.23 10.19 23.08
C PHE A 201 12.98 8.70 23.28
N PHE A 202 13.95 7.94 23.79
CA PHE A 202 13.77 6.49 23.99
C PHE A 202 12.70 6.17 25.04
N LYS A 203 12.65 6.90 26.16
CA LYS A 203 11.61 6.73 27.18
C LYS A 203 10.23 6.88 26.55
N GLN A 204 10.00 7.95 25.79
CA GLN A 204 8.71 8.22 25.16
C GLN A 204 8.41 7.24 24.02
N LEU A 205 9.40 6.88 23.20
CA LEU A 205 9.25 5.88 22.14
C LEU A 205 8.79 4.54 22.73
N PHE A 206 9.41 4.07 23.81
CA PHE A 206 9.00 2.81 24.44
C PHE A 206 7.60 2.87 25.05
N VAL A 207 7.17 4.03 25.56
CA VAL A 207 5.77 4.24 25.99
C VAL A 207 4.83 4.09 24.80
N VAL A 208 5.11 4.74 23.67
CA VAL A 208 4.29 4.63 22.45
C VAL A 208 4.22 3.18 21.97
N VAL A 209 5.36 2.48 21.91
CA VAL A 209 5.42 1.08 21.49
C VAL A 209 4.59 0.19 22.41
N LYS A 210 4.68 0.40 23.74
CA LYS A 210 3.88 -0.35 24.71
C LYS A 210 2.38 -0.11 24.50
N CYS A 211 1.96 1.14 24.32
CA CYS A 211 0.57 1.49 24.05
C CYS A 211 0.05 0.81 22.78
N VAL A 212 0.80 0.88 21.68
CA VAL A 212 0.41 0.25 20.40
C VAL A 212 0.32 -1.26 20.52
N ARG A 213 1.25 -1.90 21.24
CA ARG A 213 1.18 -3.35 21.51
C ARG A 213 -0.05 -3.72 22.34
N SER A 214 -0.35 -2.99 23.41
CA SER A 214 -1.54 -3.23 24.23
C SER A 214 -2.86 -3.03 23.47
N GLU A 215 -2.95 -1.99 22.63
CA GLU A 215 -4.11 -1.75 21.75
C GLU A 215 -4.30 -2.94 20.79
N ARG A 216 -3.21 -3.44 20.20
CA ARG A 216 -3.25 -4.62 19.34
C ARG A 216 -3.71 -5.86 20.10
N ASP A 217 -3.08 -6.18 21.22
CA ASP A 217 -3.38 -7.40 21.97
C ASP A 217 -4.85 -7.42 22.41
N SER A 218 -5.41 -6.26 22.77
CA SER A 218 -6.84 -6.10 23.07
C SER A 218 -7.73 -6.42 21.86
N LYS A 219 -7.37 -5.95 20.66
CA LYS A 219 -8.09 -6.27 19.41
C LYS A 219 -7.98 -7.76 19.07
N THR A 220 -6.82 -8.37 19.27
CA THR A 220 -6.59 -9.80 19.04
C THR A 220 -7.49 -10.66 19.93
N ILE A 221 -7.67 -10.29 21.19
CA ILE A 221 -8.60 -10.97 22.10
C ILE A 221 -10.03 -10.94 21.53
N GLY A 222 -10.51 -9.77 21.07
CA GLY A 222 -11.82 -9.66 20.44
C GLY A 222 -12.00 -10.52 19.18
N ILE A 223 -10.92 -10.73 18.42
CA ILE A 223 -10.90 -11.61 17.24
C ILE A 223 -10.97 -13.09 17.64
N ILE A 224 -10.22 -13.50 18.66
CA ILE A 224 -10.15 -14.90 19.13
C ILE A 224 -11.46 -15.35 19.75
N LEU A 225 -12.13 -14.47 20.50
CA LEU A 225 -13.41 -14.76 21.17
C LEU A 225 -14.59 -14.98 20.20
N LYS A 226 -14.34 -15.01 18.88
CA LYS A 226 -15.26 -15.37 17.77
C LYS A 226 -16.73 -15.49 18.21
N PRO A 227 -17.53 -14.42 18.15
CA PRO A 227 -18.95 -14.53 18.49
C PRO A 227 -19.62 -15.57 17.59
N THR A 228 -20.57 -16.32 18.14
CA THR A 228 -21.33 -17.34 17.41
C THR A 228 -22.00 -16.71 16.18
N LYS A 229 -21.47 -17.00 14.99
CA LYS A 229 -22.02 -16.50 13.71
C LYS A 229 -22.93 -17.56 13.10
N LYS A 230 -24.09 -17.11 12.62
CA LYS A 230 -24.95 -17.91 11.72
C LYS A 230 -24.42 -17.76 10.29
N PHE A 231 -24.25 -18.89 9.60
CA PHE A 231 -23.80 -18.95 8.21
C PHE A 231 -24.97 -19.29 7.30
N LYS A 232 -25.02 -18.69 6.11
CA LYS A 232 -26.09 -18.93 5.13
C LYS A 232 -25.85 -20.20 4.31
N SER A 233 -24.61 -20.63 4.15
CA SER A 233 -24.23 -21.82 3.40
C SER A 233 -23.01 -22.53 4.01
N ASP A 234 -22.84 -23.79 3.63
CA ASP A 234 -21.66 -24.60 3.97
C ASP A 234 -20.37 -23.98 3.40
N ASP A 235 -20.43 -23.44 2.18
CA ASP A 235 -19.30 -22.72 1.56
C ASP A 235 -18.87 -21.49 2.38
N GLU A 236 -19.84 -20.72 2.91
CA GLU A 236 -19.57 -19.57 3.78
C GLU A 236 -18.86 -20.02 5.07
N TYR A 237 -19.31 -21.13 5.68
CA TYR A 237 -18.68 -21.69 6.87
C TYR A 237 -17.25 -22.16 6.61
N LYS A 238 -17.00 -22.85 5.48
CA LYS A 238 -15.67 -23.31 5.11
C LYS A 238 -14.69 -22.15 4.90
N TYR A 239 -15.10 -21.08 4.21
CA TYR A 239 -14.27 -19.87 4.08
C TYR A 239 -14.03 -19.17 5.43
N TYR A 240 -15.04 -19.11 6.31
CA TYR A 240 -14.88 -18.55 7.65
C TYR A 240 -13.87 -19.32 8.51
N LYS A 241 -13.79 -20.64 8.36
CA LYS A 241 -12.80 -21.47 9.06
C LYS A 241 -11.39 -21.30 8.50
N LEU A 242 -11.28 -21.09 7.19
CA LEU A 242 -10.01 -20.93 6.49
C LEU A 242 -9.36 -19.56 6.71
N LEU A 243 -10.16 -18.48 6.74
CA LEU A 243 -9.68 -17.11 6.66
C LEU A 243 -9.70 -16.38 8.00
N THR A 244 -8.92 -15.31 8.10
CA THR A 244 -9.06 -14.32 9.17
C THR A 244 -10.43 -13.64 9.11
N PRO A 245 -11.00 -13.15 10.24
CA PRO A 245 -12.27 -12.44 10.19
C PRO A 245 -12.27 -11.22 9.26
N TYR A 246 -11.12 -10.55 9.15
CA TYR A 246 -10.92 -9.44 8.24
C TYR A 246 -11.06 -9.87 6.77
N ALA A 247 -10.28 -10.86 6.33
CA ALA A 247 -10.34 -11.38 4.95
C ALA A 247 -11.71 -11.98 4.62
N PHE A 248 -12.32 -12.69 5.57
CA PHE A 248 -13.65 -13.27 5.41
C PHE A 248 -14.73 -12.19 5.20
N ASN A 249 -14.66 -11.04 5.88
CA ASN A 249 -15.66 -9.98 5.71
C ASN A 249 -15.70 -9.45 4.27
N TYR A 250 -14.55 -9.35 3.58
CA TYR A 250 -14.51 -8.99 2.15
C TYR A 250 -15.18 -10.05 1.27
N LEU A 251 -14.93 -11.34 1.55
CA LEU A 251 -15.56 -12.43 0.81
C LEU A 251 -17.05 -12.53 1.06
N LYS A 252 -17.50 -12.29 2.28
CA LYS A 252 -18.92 -12.40 2.66
C LYS A 252 -19.80 -11.53 1.76
N GLN A 253 -19.37 -10.30 1.49
CA GLN A 253 -20.08 -9.39 0.58
C GLN A 253 -20.20 -10.00 -0.82
N SER A 254 -19.09 -10.52 -1.37
CA SER A 254 -19.04 -11.14 -2.70
C SER A 254 -19.81 -12.46 -2.80
N LEU A 255 -19.82 -13.27 -1.73
CA LEU A 255 -20.57 -14.53 -1.64
C LEU A 255 -22.08 -14.29 -1.55
N SER A 256 -22.50 -13.23 -0.88
CA SER A 256 -23.92 -12.89 -0.73
C SER A 256 -24.50 -12.12 -1.90
N SER A 257 -23.67 -11.40 -2.67
CA SER A 257 -24.14 -10.64 -3.82
C SER A 257 -24.46 -11.58 -4.98
N THR A 258 -25.71 -11.54 -5.43
CA THR A 258 -26.21 -12.15 -6.67
C THR A 258 -26.34 -11.14 -7.79
N GLU A 259 -25.84 -9.91 -7.61
CA GLU A 259 -25.83 -8.95 -8.70
C GLU A 259 -25.03 -9.53 -9.86
N ASN A 260 -25.65 -9.50 -11.05
CA ASN A 260 -25.04 -9.81 -12.34
C ASN A 260 -24.00 -8.74 -12.68
N SER A 261 -22.96 -8.61 -11.86
CA SER A 261 -21.74 -7.94 -12.24
C SER A 261 -21.18 -8.71 -13.43
N ASN A 262 -21.10 -8.04 -14.59
CA ASN A 262 -20.59 -8.60 -15.82
C ASN A 262 -19.25 -9.28 -15.54
N VAL A 263 -19.21 -10.60 -15.68
CA VAL A 263 -17.97 -11.36 -15.51
C VAL A 263 -16.97 -10.84 -16.53
N LEU A 264 -15.83 -10.35 -16.06
CA LEU A 264 -14.78 -9.85 -16.95
C LEU A 264 -14.35 -10.96 -17.91
N CYS A 265 -14.15 -10.63 -19.18
CA CYS A 265 -13.89 -11.60 -20.27
C CYS A 265 -12.75 -12.59 -19.95
N ALA A 266 -11.70 -12.14 -19.26
CA ALA A 266 -10.54 -12.97 -18.90
C ALA A 266 -10.71 -13.79 -17.59
N THR A 267 -11.89 -13.80 -16.97
CA THR A 267 -12.11 -14.49 -15.68
C THR A 267 -12.30 -15.99 -15.87
N THR A 268 -11.47 -16.77 -15.17
CA THR A 268 -11.59 -18.23 -15.10
C THR A 268 -12.21 -18.66 -13.77
N LEU A 269 -12.31 -19.97 -13.52
CA LEU A 269 -12.78 -20.51 -12.25
C LEU A 269 -11.83 -20.25 -11.08
N THR A 270 -10.60 -19.79 -11.35
CA THR A 270 -9.56 -19.60 -10.33
C THR A 270 -8.83 -18.26 -10.40
N VAL A 271 -8.91 -17.56 -11.54
CA VAL A 271 -8.14 -16.33 -11.78
C VAL A 271 -9.07 -15.24 -12.30
N CYS A 272 -8.86 -14.01 -11.83
CA CYS A 272 -9.51 -12.82 -12.35
C CYS A 272 -8.50 -11.69 -12.51
N SER A 273 -8.73 -10.79 -13.47
CA SER A 273 -7.89 -9.61 -13.69
C SER A 273 -8.36 -8.37 -12.90
N CYS A 274 -9.39 -8.47 -12.07
CA CYS A 274 -9.90 -7.31 -11.34
C CYS A 274 -8.95 -6.88 -10.21
N GLY A 275 -8.95 -5.57 -9.91
CA GLY A 275 -8.10 -4.98 -8.87
C GLY A 275 -8.29 -5.62 -7.49
N PHE A 276 -9.51 -6.03 -7.13
CA PHE A 276 -9.77 -6.75 -5.88
C PHE A 276 -9.00 -8.07 -5.79
N PHE A 277 -9.13 -8.93 -6.80
CA PHE A 277 -8.44 -10.23 -6.82
C PHE A 277 -6.92 -10.02 -6.83
N ASN A 278 -6.43 -9.10 -7.64
CA ASN A 278 -5.01 -8.84 -7.76
C ASN A 278 -4.38 -8.26 -6.48
N SER A 279 -5.13 -7.46 -5.73
CA SER A 279 -4.63 -6.80 -4.54
C SER A 279 -4.86 -7.61 -3.26
N MET A 280 -6.08 -8.12 -3.04
CA MET A 280 -6.40 -8.93 -1.86
C MET A 280 -5.92 -10.37 -2.00
N LYS A 281 -5.80 -10.90 -3.24
CA LYS A 281 -5.55 -12.33 -3.51
C LYS A 281 -6.58 -13.24 -2.86
N LEU A 282 -7.83 -12.78 -2.89
CA LEU A 282 -9.03 -13.47 -2.45
C LEU A 282 -9.98 -13.61 -3.64
N PRO A 283 -10.83 -14.65 -3.69
CA PRO A 283 -11.79 -14.80 -4.77
C PRO A 283 -12.73 -13.58 -4.84
N CYS A 284 -12.84 -13.01 -6.04
CA CYS A 284 -13.70 -11.85 -6.27
C CYS A 284 -15.12 -12.28 -6.69
N ILE A 285 -16.04 -11.32 -6.74
CA ILE A 285 -17.41 -11.53 -7.24
C ILE A 285 -17.43 -12.13 -8.65
N HIS A 286 -16.51 -11.77 -9.54
CA HIS A 286 -16.46 -12.32 -10.90
C HIS A 286 -16.14 -13.82 -10.90
N ILE A 287 -15.24 -14.30 -10.03
CA ILE A 287 -14.93 -15.73 -9.90
C ILE A 287 -16.16 -16.47 -9.36
N PHE A 288 -16.83 -15.93 -8.35
CA PHE A 288 -18.06 -16.55 -7.83
C PHE A 288 -19.16 -16.58 -8.88
N ASN A 289 -19.39 -15.49 -9.63
CA ASN A 289 -20.37 -15.46 -10.71
C ASN A 289 -20.03 -16.45 -11.84
N LYS A 290 -18.75 -16.59 -12.20
CA LYS A 290 -18.30 -17.60 -13.18
C LYS A 290 -18.56 -19.02 -12.68
N ARG A 291 -18.25 -19.32 -11.41
CA ARG A 291 -18.51 -20.64 -10.82
C ARG A 291 -20.00 -20.96 -10.72
N ARG A 292 -20.84 -19.97 -10.38
CA ARG A 292 -22.30 -20.11 -10.40
C ARG A 292 -22.82 -20.44 -11.80
N SER A 293 -22.38 -19.69 -12.82
CA SER A 293 -22.86 -19.91 -14.19
C SER A 293 -22.39 -21.22 -14.81
N THR A 294 -21.26 -21.77 -14.34
CA THR A 294 -20.76 -23.09 -14.76
C THR A 294 -21.12 -24.21 -13.78
N ASN A 295 -22.01 -23.97 -12.81
CA ASN A 295 -22.46 -24.94 -11.80
C ASN A 295 -21.31 -25.65 -11.03
N ASN A 296 -20.25 -24.90 -10.70
CA ASN A 296 -19.11 -25.36 -9.90
C ASN A 296 -19.28 -24.95 -8.42
N CYS A 297 -18.66 -25.72 -7.51
CA CYS A 297 -18.65 -25.39 -6.08
C CYS A 297 -18.03 -24.01 -5.84
N LEU A 298 -18.66 -23.18 -4.98
CA LEU A 298 -18.14 -21.84 -4.68
C LEU A 298 -16.95 -21.90 -3.75
N TYR A 299 -16.89 -22.91 -2.88
CA TYR A 299 -15.74 -23.15 -2.04
C TYR A 299 -14.61 -23.84 -2.80
N ASP A 300 -13.41 -23.29 -2.69
CA ASP A 300 -12.16 -23.94 -3.05
C ASP A 300 -11.02 -23.24 -2.30
N GLU A 301 -10.30 -23.99 -1.47
CA GLU A 301 -9.18 -23.49 -0.69
C GLU A 301 -8.10 -22.85 -1.57
N LYS A 302 -7.92 -23.35 -2.80
CA LYS A 302 -6.89 -22.86 -3.74
C LYS A 302 -7.17 -21.45 -4.27
N LEU A 303 -8.39 -20.94 -4.09
CA LEU A 303 -8.72 -19.56 -4.42
C LEU A 303 -8.14 -18.54 -3.44
N CYS A 304 -7.83 -18.99 -2.21
CA CYS A 304 -7.27 -18.15 -1.17
C CYS A 304 -5.75 -18.32 -1.14
N ASP A 305 -5.03 -17.22 -1.35
CA ASP A 305 -3.58 -17.21 -1.36
C ASP A 305 -3.01 -17.55 0.04
N LYS A 306 -2.11 -18.54 0.09
CA LYS A 306 -1.39 -18.93 1.31
C LYS A 306 -0.26 -17.94 1.53
N ARG A 307 -0.55 -16.85 2.24
CA ARG A 307 0.42 -15.84 2.70
C ARG A 307 0.90 -16.14 4.10
#